data_AF-A0A1Q7CG60-F1
#
_entry.id   AF-A0A1Q7CG60-F1
#
_cell.length_a   1.000
_cell.length_b   1.000
_cell.length_c   1.000
_cell.angle_alpha   90.00
_cell.angle_beta   90.00
_cell.angle_gamma   90.00
#
_symmetry.space_group_name_H-M   'P 1'
#
loop_
_entity.id
_entity.type
_entity.pdbx_description
1 polymer ?
#
loop_
_entity_poly.entity_id
_entity_poly.type
_entity_poly.pdbx_seq_one_letter_code
_entity_poly.pdbx_strand_id
1 'polypeptide(L)'
;MDLRFEEDPDEEPDEPGQPTQPDGARGTATGMVPSVGYPNREWEYSTSVLSVAQVADGVTVVKVLHEAAADGWELASVIDGGEKRVILMRRTKRSARESRRVGFAPPTNN
;
A
#
# COMPACT_ATOMS: atom_id res chain seq x y z
N MET A 1 -51.20 -2.85 21.44
CA MET A 1 -49.82 -3.34 21.20
C MET A 1 -49.10 -2.20 20.53
N ASP A 2 -48.44 -1.38 21.34
CA ASP A 2 -47.74 -0.17 20.92
C ASP A 2 -46.24 -0.49 20.96
N LEU A 3 -45.62 -0.59 19.79
CA LEU A 3 -44.16 -0.67 19.65
C LEU A 3 -43.66 0.67 19.12
N ARG A 4 -43.38 1.59 20.05
CA ARG A 4 -42.50 2.73 19.82
C ARG A 4 -41.07 2.19 19.70
N PHE A 5 -40.52 2.21 18.49
CA PHE A 5 -39.08 2.22 18.27
C PHE A 5 -38.68 3.65 17.94
N GLU A 6 -38.39 4.44 18.97
CA GLU A 6 -37.49 5.59 18.87
C GLU A 6 -36.20 5.12 19.54
N GLU A 7 -35.25 4.64 18.74
CA GLU A 7 -33.85 4.51 19.15
C GLU A 7 -33.03 5.38 18.20
N ASP A 8 -32.60 6.50 18.76
CA ASP A 8 -31.74 7.54 18.23
C ASP A 8 -30.29 7.01 18.19
N PRO A 9 -29.64 6.88 17.02
CA PRO A 9 -28.26 6.41 16.94
C PRO A 9 -27.27 7.58 16.95
N ASP A 10 -27.32 8.42 17.98
CA ASP A 10 -26.30 9.45 18.23
C ASP A 10 -25.52 9.14 19.53
N GLU A 11 -24.97 7.92 19.62
CA GLU A 11 -23.89 7.63 20.57
C GLU A 11 -22.56 7.83 19.82
N GLU A 12 -22.06 9.07 19.80
CA GLU A 12 -20.65 9.33 19.46
C GLU A 12 -19.78 8.49 20.41
N PRO A 13 -18.84 7.66 19.90
CA PRO A 13 -17.99 6.87 20.76
C PRO A 13 -17.07 7.80 21.57
N ASP A 14 -17.15 7.73 22.91
CA ASP A 14 -16.27 8.45 23.84
C ASP A 14 -14.80 8.39 23.37
N GLU A 15 -14.21 9.55 23.10
CA GLU A 15 -12.79 9.67 22.79
C GLU A 15 -11.98 9.11 23.98
N PRO A 16 -11.07 8.14 23.77
CA PRO A 16 -10.27 7.62 24.87
C PRO A 16 -9.38 8.75 25.40
N GLY A 17 -9.54 9.07 26.69
CA GLY A 17 -8.80 10.13 27.37
C GLY A 17 -7.29 10.05 27.11
N GLN A 18 -6.72 11.17 26.69
CA GLN A 18 -5.29 11.30 26.39
C GLN A 18 -4.46 10.93 27.63
N PRO A 19 -3.47 10.03 27.53
CA PRO A 19 -2.70 9.63 28.70
C PRO A 19 -1.86 10.80 29.20
N THR A 20 -2.06 11.18 30.46
CA THR A 20 -1.25 12.19 31.17
C THR A 20 0.23 11.82 31.08
N GLN A 21 1.01 12.68 30.43
CA GLN A 21 2.47 12.59 30.39
C GLN A 21 3.01 12.72 31.82
N PRO A 22 3.75 11.73 32.37
CA PRO A 22 4.39 11.92 33.66
C PRO A 22 5.62 12.80 33.47
N ASP A 23 5.60 13.96 34.11
CA ASP A 23 6.73 14.87 34.21
C ASP A 23 7.85 14.20 35.04
N GLY A 24 9.02 14.10 34.42
CA GLY A 24 10.34 13.98 35.06
C GLY A 24 10.56 12.95 36.18
N ALA A 25 11.05 11.75 35.84
CA ALA A 25 12.06 11.05 36.63
C ALA A 25 12.78 9.96 35.83
N ARG A 26 14.12 10.02 35.80
CA ARG A 26 15.01 9.00 35.27
C ARG A 26 14.72 7.62 35.88
N GLY A 27 14.31 6.67 35.04
CA GLY A 27 14.27 5.24 35.37
C GLY A 27 14.46 4.44 34.08
N THR A 28 15.66 3.92 33.88
CA THR A 28 16.02 3.04 32.77
C THR A 28 15.26 1.72 32.87
N ALA A 29 14.07 1.67 32.29
CA ALA A 29 13.45 0.43 31.87
C ALA A 29 13.40 0.46 30.34
N THR A 30 14.47 0.01 29.70
CA THR A 30 14.43 -0.45 28.31
C THR A 30 13.58 -1.72 28.26
N GLY A 31 12.27 -1.57 28.46
CA GLY A 31 11.32 -2.54 27.99
C GLY A 31 11.43 -2.53 26.48
N MET A 32 12.14 -3.51 25.93
CA MET A 32 12.06 -3.82 24.50
C MET A 32 10.61 -4.13 24.21
N VAL A 33 9.84 -3.13 23.82
CA VAL A 33 8.57 -3.34 23.15
C VAL A 33 8.95 -4.03 21.84
N PRO A 34 8.60 -5.31 21.62
CA PRO A 34 8.91 -5.96 20.36
C PRO A 34 8.16 -5.20 19.28
N SER A 35 8.89 -4.40 18.51
CA SER A 35 8.35 -3.76 17.32
C SER A 35 8.22 -4.83 16.26
N VAL A 36 7.05 -5.45 16.18
CA VAL A 36 6.60 -6.11 14.95
C VAL A 36 6.46 -5.00 13.91
N GLY A 37 7.55 -4.72 13.20
CA GLY A 37 7.50 -3.86 12.03
C GLY A 37 6.43 -4.40 11.10
N TYR A 38 5.57 -3.52 10.58
CA TYR A 38 4.58 -3.92 9.59
C TYR A 38 5.26 -4.77 8.51
N PRO A 39 4.67 -5.89 8.10
CA PRO A 39 5.23 -6.70 7.02
C PRO A 39 5.48 -5.77 5.85
N ASN A 40 6.76 -5.50 5.57
CA ASN A 40 7.13 -4.58 4.51
C ASN A 40 6.70 -5.26 3.22
N ARG A 41 5.63 -4.77 2.59
CA ARG A 41 5.19 -5.29 1.29
C ARG A 41 6.33 -5.07 0.30
N GLU A 42 7.03 -6.16 -0.01
CA GLU A 42 8.15 -6.22 -0.95
C GLU A 42 7.70 -5.88 -2.38
N TRP A 43 6.40 -6.02 -2.65
CA TRP A 43 5.79 -5.84 -3.97
C TRP A 43 4.83 -4.66 -3.98
N GLU A 44 4.95 -3.84 -5.02
CA GLU A 44 3.89 -2.93 -5.47
C GLU A 44 3.00 -3.66 -6.46
N TYR A 45 1.70 -3.33 -6.50
CA TYR A 45 0.73 -3.91 -7.42
C TYR A 45 0.04 -2.83 -8.24
N SER A 46 -0.26 -3.14 -9.49
CA SER A 46 -1.03 -2.31 -10.42
C SER A 46 -2.07 -3.17 -11.12
N THR A 47 -3.20 -2.57 -11.50
CA THR A 47 -4.27 -3.25 -12.23
C THR A 47 -4.60 -2.52 -13.52
N SER A 48 -4.93 -3.29 -14.55
CA SER A 48 -5.51 -2.77 -15.79
C SER A 48 -6.73 -3.60 -16.14
N VAL A 49 -7.82 -2.94 -16.51
CA VAL A 49 -9.10 -3.60 -16.78
C VAL A 49 -9.37 -3.55 -18.28
N LEU A 50 -9.54 -4.72 -18.88
CA LEU A 50 -9.82 -4.89 -20.30
C LEU A 50 -11.18 -5.56 -20.48
N SER A 51 -11.89 -5.25 -21.56
CA SER A 51 -13.06 -6.03 -21.97
C SER A 51 -12.64 -7.39 -22.54
N VAL A 52 -13.55 -8.37 -22.58
CA VAL A 52 -13.27 -9.67 -23.23
C VAL A 52 -12.89 -9.48 -24.71
N ALA A 53 -13.50 -8.52 -25.41
CA ALA A 53 -13.16 -8.22 -26.80
C ALA A 53 -11.71 -7.71 -26.95
N GLN A 54 -11.27 -6.83 -26.04
CA GLN A 54 -9.87 -6.34 -26.02
C GLN A 54 -8.88 -7.46 -25.72
N VAL A 55 -9.26 -8.43 -24.88
CA VAL A 55 -8.43 -9.61 -24.63
C VAL A 55 -8.39 -10.54 -25.85
N ALA A 56 -9.53 -10.75 -26.50
CA ALA A 56 -9.65 -11.64 -27.66
C ALA A 56 -8.94 -11.12 -28.91
N ASP A 57 -8.83 -9.79 -29.07
CA ASP A 57 -8.03 -9.13 -30.11
C ASP A 57 -6.53 -9.51 -30.03
N GLY A 58 -6.04 -9.86 -28.84
CA GLY A 58 -4.66 -10.32 -28.61
C GLY A 58 -3.60 -9.22 -28.70
N VAL A 59 -3.77 -8.22 -29.56
CA VAL A 59 -2.85 -7.08 -29.71
C VAL A 59 -2.91 -6.16 -28.51
N THR A 60 -4.11 -5.87 -28.01
CA THR A 60 -4.32 -4.95 -26.89
C THR A 60 -3.62 -5.44 -25.62
N VAL A 61 -3.67 -6.74 -25.32
CA VAL A 61 -3.00 -7.33 -24.14
C VAL A 61 -1.50 -7.20 -24.26
N VAL A 62 -0.93 -7.54 -25.43
CA VAL A 62 0.50 -7.44 -25.67
C VAL A 62 0.97 -6.00 -25.53
N LYS A 63 0.21 -5.04 -26.05
CA LYS A 63 0.53 -3.61 -25.93
C LYS A 63 0.58 -3.17 -24.47
N VAL A 64 -0.47 -3.48 -23.69
CA VAL A 64 -0.53 -3.13 -22.26
C VAL A 64 0.63 -3.75 -21.49
N LEU A 65 0.95 -5.02 -21.73
CA LEU A 65 2.07 -5.70 -21.06
C LEU A 65 3.42 -5.13 -21.47
N HIS A 66 3.59 -4.74 -22.74
CA HIS A 66 4.84 -4.15 -23.23
C HIS A 66 5.06 -2.75 -22.63
N GLU A 67 4.03 -1.91 -22.59
CA GLU A 67 4.08 -0.61 -21.93
C GLU A 67 4.39 -0.77 -20.44
N ALA A 68 3.70 -1.68 -19.75
CA ALA A 68 3.94 -1.96 -18.34
C ALA A 68 5.36 -2.49 -18.06
N ALA A 69 5.89 -3.34 -18.94
CA ALA A 69 7.25 -3.87 -18.83
C ALA A 69 8.32 -2.77 -18.93
N ALA A 70 8.09 -1.72 -19.73
CA ALA A 70 8.98 -0.56 -19.81
C ALA A 70 9.09 0.19 -18.46
N ASP A 71 8.02 0.18 -17.68
CA ASP A 71 7.95 0.73 -16.32
C ASP A 71 8.40 -0.25 -15.22
N GLY A 72 8.87 -1.44 -15.61
CA GLY A 72 9.33 -2.50 -14.71
C GLY A 72 8.21 -3.27 -14.02
N TRP A 73 6.98 -3.21 -14.54
CA TRP A 73 5.87 -4.04 -14.08
C TRP A 73 5.89 -5.41 -14.77
N GLU A 74 5.61 -6.45 -14.00
CA GLU A 74 5.52 -7.83 -14.46
C GLU A 74 4.10 -8.35 -14.29
N LEU A 75 3.62 -9.17 -15.23
CA LEU A 75 2.32 -9.82 -15.11
C LEU A 75 2.31 -10.77 -13.90
N ALA A 76 1.40 -10.53 -12.97
CA ALA A 76 1.23 -11.35 -11.77
C ALA A 76 0.05 -12.32 -11.91
N SER A 77 -1.09 -11.87 -12.45
CA SER A 77 -2.27 -12.71 -12.65
C SER A 77 -3.25 -12.08 -13.64
N VAL A 78 -4.14 -12.91 -14.20
CA VAL A 78 -5.31 -12.46 -14.97
C VAL A 78 -6.55 -12.97 -14.28
N ILE A 79 -7.41 -12.07 -13.84
CA ILE A 79 -8.61 -12.38 -13.06
C ILE A 79 -9.83 -12.23 -13.97
N ASP A 80 -10.71 -13.25 -13.94
CA ASP A 80 -12.01 -13.23 -14.59
C ASP A 80 -12.99 -12.37 -13.78
N GLY A 81 -13.54 -11.33 -14.42
CA GLY A 81 -14.60 -10.48 -13.86
C GLY A 81 -15.89 -10.56 -14.66
N GLY A 82 -16.16 -11.69 -15.34
CA GLY A 82 -17.27 -11.84 -16.27
C GLY A 82 -17.01 -11.15 -17.61
N GLU A 83 -17.62 -9.98 -17.83
CA GLU A 83 -17.49 -9.22 -19.09
C GLU A 83 -16.15 -8.50 -19.24
N LYS A 84 -15.34 -8.51 -18.18
CA LYS A 84 -14.03 -7.88 -18.14
C LYS A 84 -12.97 -8.85 -17.63
N ARG A 85 -11.73 -8.57 -18.00
CA ARG A 85 -10.52 -9.23 -17.53
C ARG A 85 -9.68 -8.20 -16.78
N VAL A 86 -9.27 -8.54 -15.58
CA VAL A 86 -8.37 -7.70 -14.78
C VAL A 86 -6.96 -8.27 -14.91
N ILE A 87 -6.06 -7.46 -15.47
CA ILE A 87 -4.63 -7.74 -15.56
C ILE A 87 -3.99 -7.21 -14.28
N LEU A 88 -3.59 -8.11 -13.40
CA LEU A 88 -2.84 -7.78 -12.18
C LEU A 88 -1.36 -7.84 -12.48
N MET A 89 -0.65 -6.75 -12.18
CA MET A 89 0.78 -6.63 -12.36
C MET A 89 1.46 -6.36 -11.02
N ARG A 90 2.74 -6.73 -10.91
CA ARG A 90 3.56 -6.48 -9.72
C ARG A 90 4.93 -5.96 -10.12
N ARG A 91 5.57 -5.21 -9.22
CA ARG A 91 6.99 -4.87 -9.31
C ARG A 91 7.61 -4.84 -7.93
N THR A 92 8.91 -5.07 -7.84
CA THR A 92 9.63 -4.97 -6.56
C THR A 92 9.62 -3.50 -6.10
N LYS A 93 9.26 -3.29 -4.84
CA LYS A 93 9.25 -1.94 -4.25
C LYS A 93 10.67 -1.41 -4.22
N ARG A 94 10.94 -0.31 -4.92
CA ARG A 94 12.25 0.34 -4.85
C ARG A 94 12.51 0.74 -3.40
N SER A 95 13.59 0.21 -2.82
CA SER A 95 13.93 0.49 -1.42
C SER A 95 14.16 1.99 -1.27
N ALA A 96 13.62 2.60 -0.21
CA ALA A 96 13.65 4.06 0.01
C ALA A 96 15.07 4.68 0.04
N ARG A 97 16.13 3.85 0.08
CA ARG A 97 17.53 4.23 -0.02
C ARG A 97 17.95 4.59 -1.44
N GLU A 98 17.39 3.95 -2.47
CA GLU A 98 17.70 4.27 -3.86
C GLU A 98 17.09 5.62 -4.29
N SER A 99 15.93 5.98 -3.72
CA SER A 99 15.29 7.29 -3.92
C SER A 99 16.07 8.46 -3.29
N ARG A 100 17.06 8.16 -2.44
CA ARG A 100 17.90 9.16 -1.78
C ARG A 100 19.37 8.94 -2.14
N ARG A 101 19.71 8.97 -3.43
CA ARG A 101 21.08 9.33 -3.82
C ARG A 101 21.31 10.80 -3.46
N VAL A 102 21.57 11.08 -2.19
CA VAL A 102 22.19 12.33 -1.77
C VAL A 102 23.66 12.22 -2.14
N GLY A 103 24.03 12.78 -3.28
CA GLY A 103 25.42 12.93 -3.67
C GLY A 103 26.08 13.95 -2.74
N PHE A 104 26.95 13.51 -1.84
CA PHE A 104 28.00 14.38 -1.36
C PHE A 104 29.09 14.38 -2.43
N ALA A 105 29.44 15.55 -2.96
CA ALA A 105 30.60 15.68 -3.83
C ALA A 105 31.84 15.16 -3.08
N PRO A 106 32.71 14.36 -3.73
CA PRO A 106 33.94 13.90 -3.10
C PRO A 106 34.82 15.12 -2.73
N PRO A 107 35.54 15.10 -1.59
CA PRO A 107 36.34 16.23 -1.16
C PRO A 107 37.48 16.49 -2.16
N THR A 108 37.67 17.76 -2.52
CA THR A 108 38.80 18.23 -3.32
C THR A 108 40.05 18.18 -2.45
N ASN A 109 41.00 17.30 -2.77
CA ASN A 109 42.31 17.33 -2.14
C ASN A 109 43.08 18.58 -2.62
N ASN A 110 43.57 19.39 -1.69
CA ASN A 110 44.60 20.41 -1.93
C ASN A 110 45.99 19.75 -1.92
#